data_AF-A0A661XKN2-F1
#
_entry.id   AF-A0A661XKN2-F1
#
_cell.length_a   1.000
_cell.length_b   1.000
_cell.length_c   1.000
_cell.angle_alpha   90.00
_cell.angle_beta   90.00
_cell.angle_gamma   90.00
#
_symmetry.space_group_name_H-M   'P 1'
#
loop_
_entity.id
_entity.type
_entity.pdbx_description
1 polymer ?
#
loop_
_entity_poly.entity_id
_entity_poly.type
_entity_poly.pdbx_seq_one_letter_code
_entity_poly.pdbx_strand_id
1 'polypeptide(L)'
;MTITDLSIYSLTNKLKNKEITAREVIESYAKNIYEKEKNIKAFISLDIKKALKKAEKLDKMDEKNGFLFGVPVAIKDNMNVQNCETTAGSQILKGYISPYNATVVKKLKEENAIIIGKTNMDEFAMGSSNENSSFFPTHNPVNYDYVPGGSSGGSAASVKSEEALAALGSDTGGSVREPAAFCGIVGLKPTYGLVSRYSLTNKLKNKEITAREVIESYAKNIYEKEKNIKA
;
A
#
# COMPACT_ATOMS: atom_id res chain seq x y z
N MET A 1 -10.23 8.18 18.56
CA MET A 1 -9.39 7.88 17.38
C MET A 1 -8.55 6.67 17.70
N THR A 2 -8.52 5.71 16.79
CA THR A 2 -7.67 4.52 16.81
C THR A 2 -6.35 4.80 16.10
N ILE A 3 -5.35 3.91 16.21
CA ILE A 3 -4.07 4.07 15.51
C ILE A 3 -4.25 4.09 13.98
N THR A 4 -5.24 3.36 13.45
CA THR A 4 -5.52 3.31 12.00
C THR A 4 -6.18 4.58 11.46
N ASP A 5 -6.69 5.46 12.34
CA ASP A 5 -7.21 6.78 11.97
C ASP A 5 -6.11 7.82 11.76
N LEU A 6 -4.88 7.55 12.20
CA LEU A 6 -3.79 8.52 12.17
C LEU A 6 -3.27 8.76 10.75
N SER A 7 -2.97 10.03 10.46
CA SER A 7 -2.20 10.39 9.27
C SER A 7 -0.76 9.89 9.37
N ILE A 8 -0.06 9.79 8.24
CA ILE A 8 1.39 9.49 8.23
C ILE A 8 2.15 10.46 9.14
N TYR A 9 1.86 11.76 9.06
CA TYR A 9 2.53 12.77 9.89
C TYR A 9 2.27 12.55 11.38
N SER A 10 1.00 12.38 11.77
CA SER A 10 0.60 12.16 13.15
C SER A 10 1.17 10.85 13.70
N LEU A 11 1.12 9.77 12.92
CA LEU A 11 1.68 8.46 13.29
C LEU A 11 3.19 8.55 13.51
N THR A 12 3.93 9.10 12.54
CA THR A 12 5.39 9.24 12.61
C THR A 12 5.80 10.11 13.80
N ASN A 13 5.09 11.20 14.07
CA ASN A 13 5.38 12.05 15.25
C ASN A 13 5.15 11.32 16.57
N LYS A 14 4.03 10.60 16.71
CA LYS A 14 3.76 9.79 17.91
C LYS A 14 4.82 8.71 18.13
N LEU A 15 5.28 8.05 17.05
CA LEU A 15 6.36 7.06 17.12
C LEU A 15 7.69 7.70 17.55
N LYS A 16 8.05 8.88 17.00
CA LYS A 16 9.24 9.64 17.35
C LYS A 16 9.22 10.09 18.81
N ASN A 17 8.08 10.56 19.29
CA ASN A 17 7.85 10.98 20.67
C ASN A 17 7.71 9.80 21.65
N LYS A 18 7.76 8.56 21.17
CA LYS A 18 7.58 7.33 21.97
C LYS A 18 6.21 7.24 22.67
N GLU A 19 5.20 7.93 22.12
CA GLU A 19 3.80 7.85 22.60
C GLU A 19 3.12 6.53 22.22
N ILE A 20 3.57 5.94 21.11
CA ILE A 20 3.19 4.61 20.62
C ILE A 20 4.43 3.90 20.10
N THR A 21 4.34 2.59 19.95
CA THR A 21 5.40 1.72 19.40
C THR A 21 5.05 1.29 17.97
N ALA A 22 6.07 1.05 17.15
CA ALA A 22 5.89 0.50 15.81
C ALA A 22 5.22 -0.88 15.87
N ARG A 23 5.46 -1.64 16.95
CA ARG A 23 4.77 -2.91 17.19
C ARG A 23 3.26 -2.72 17.32
N GLU A 24 2.81 -1.82 18.19
CA GLU A 24 1.37 -1.51 18.36
C GLU A 24 0.73 -1.04 17.05
N VAL A 25 1.49 -0.30 16.23
CA VAL A 25 1.05 0.08 14.88
C VAL A 25 0.81 -1.16 14.03
N ILE A 26 1.79 -2.04 13.87
CA ILE A 26 1.62 -3.24 13.04
C ILE A 26 0.54 -4.18 13.59
N GLU A 27 0.42 -4.32 14.90
CA GLU A 27 -0.65 -5.11 15.52
C GLU A 27 -2.05 -4.53 15.21
N SER A 28 -2.19 -3.21 15.19
CA SER A 28 -3.45 -2.53 14.83
C SER A 28 -3.88 -2.81 13.38
N TYR A 29 -2.94 -2.72 12.43
CA TYR A 29 -3.22 -3.03 11.02
C TYR A 29 -3.39 -4.53 10.78
N ALA A 30 -2.63 -5.38 11.48
CA ALA A 30 -2.78 -6.83 11.41
C ALA A 30 -4.18 -7.29 11.87
N LYS A 31 -4.74 -6.64 12.90
CA LYS A 31 -6.12 -6.91 13.34
C LYS A 31 -7.12 -6.68 12.20
N ASN A 32 -7.02 -5.55 11.49
CA ASN A 32 -7.88 -5.27 10.34
C ASN A 32 -7.71 -6.31 9.23
N ILE A 33 -6.47 -6.73 8.94
CA ILE A 33 -6.18 -7.78 7.96
C ILE A 33 -6.88 -9.09 8.34
N TYR A 34 -6.77 -9.53 9.60
CA TYR A 34 -7.42 -10.76 10.06
C TYR A 34 -8.95 -10.70 9.94
N GLU A 35 -9.55 -9.54 10.16
CA GLU A 35 -11.00 -9.36 10.13
C GLU A 35 -11.56 -9.21 8.71
N LYS A 36 -10.86 -8.49 7.83
CA LYS A 36 -11.40 -7.97 6.56
C LYS A 36 -10.86 -8.66 5.31
N GLU A 37 -9.60 -9.10 5.32
CA GLU A 37 -8.91 -9.60 4.11
C GLU A 37 -9.61 -10.79 3.47
N LYS A 38 -10.27 -11.64 4.27
CA LYS A 38 -11.03 -12.80 3.77
C LYS A 38 -12.14 -12.44 2.77
N ASN A 39 -12.70 -11.24 2.89
CA ASN A 39 -13.75 -10.72 2.01
C ASN A 39 -13.17 -9.84 0.90
N ILE A 40 -12.12 -9.08 1.21
CA ILE A 40 -11.56 -8.06 0.30
C ILE A 40 -10.57 -8.66 -0.68
N LYS A 41 -9.72 -9.59 -0.21
CA LYS A 41 -8.65 -10.21 -0.98
C LYS A 41 -7.71 -9.19 -1.63
N ALA A 42 -7.24 -8.21 -0.85
CA ALA A 42 -6.36 -7.16 -1.33
C ALA A 42 -4.90 -7.63 -1.54
N PHE A 43 -4.47 -8.74 -0.94
CA PHE A 43 -3.08 -9.18 -0.92
C PHE A 43 -2.88 -10.54 -1.59
N ILE A 44 -1.90 -10.63 -2.51
CA ILE A 44 -1.38 -11.93 -3.00
C ILE A 44 -0.51 -12.59 -1.93
N SER A 45 0.30 -11.78 -1.23
CA SER A 45 1.14 -12.28 -0.14
C SER A 45 1.21 -11.29 1.02
N LEU A 46 1.24 -11.83 2.23
CA LEU A 46 1.38 -11.12 3.49
C LEU A 46 2.51 -11.74 4.30
N ASP A 47 3.28 -10.91 5.00
CA ASP A 47 4.29 -11.38 5.95
C ASP A 47 4.26 -10.55 7.23
N ILE A 48 3.17 -10.70 7.99
CA ILE A 48 2.94 -9.99 9.26
C ILE A 48 4.04 -10.31 10.27
N LYS A 49 4.58 -11.54 10.27
CA LYS A 49 5.68 -11.92 11.15
C LYS A 49 6.94 -11.11 10.85
N LYS A 50 7.30 -10.92 9.59
CA LYS A 50 8.42 -10.07 9.17
C LYS A 50 8.15 -8.60 9.46
N ALA A 51 6.91 -8.13 9.27
CA ALA A 51 6.50 -6.77 9.62
C ALA A 51 6.67 -6.50 11.12
N LEU A 52 6.19 -7.39 11.99
CA LEU A 52 6.36 -7.31 13.45
C LEU A 52 7.84 -7.35 13.85
N LYS A 53 8.64 -8.24 13.26
CA LYS A 53 10.09 -8.28 13.51
C LYS A 53 10.80 -6.98 13.11
N LYS A 54 10.37 -6.33 12.03
CA LYS A 54 10.89 -5.01 11.64
C LYS A 54 10.43 -3.94 12.64
N ALA A 55 9.16 -3.96 13.05
CA ALA A 55 8.63 -3.05 14.06
C ALA A 55 9.42 -3.12 15.38
N GLU A 56 9.64 -4.32 15.91
CA GLU A 56 10.44 -4.54 17.13
C GLU A 56 11.88 -3.99 17.00
N LYS A 57 12.48 -4.07 15.80
CA LYS A 57 13.79 -3.47 15.53
C LYS A 57 13.73 -1.95 15.53
N LEU A 58 12.68 -1.36 14.97
CA LEU A 58 12.48 0.10 14.97
C LEU A 58 12.24 0.64 16.38
N ASP A 59 11.49 -0.10 17.22
CA ASP A 59 11.23 0.30 18.60
C ASP A 59 12.50 0.37 19.47
N LYS A 60 13.52 -0.40 19.11
CA LYS A 60 14.83 -0.43 19.77
C LYS A 60 15.83 0.59 19.21
N MET A 61 15.48 1.35 18.16
CA MET A 61 16.37 2.38 17.62
C MET A 61 16.36 3.61 18.54
N ASP A 62 17.55 4.11 18.87
CA ASP A 62 17.70 5.36 19.60
C ASP A 62 17.24 6.55 18.75
N GLU A 63 17.67 6.58 17.48
CA GLU A 63 17.27 7.58 16.51
C GLU A 63 16.12 7.10 15.63
N LYS A 64 14.97 7.75 15.76
CA LYS A 64 13.75 7.46 14.99
C LYS A 64 13.67 8.36 13.75
N ASN A 65 14.58 8.17 12.80
CA ASN A 65 14.70 9.00 11.61
C ASN A 65 13.88 8.48 10.41
N GLY A 66 13.44 9.40 9.55
CA GLY A 66 12.66 9.14 8.35
C GLY A 66 11.26 9.73 8.41
N PHE A 67 10.72 10.10 7.24
CA PHE A 67 9.34 10.58 7.12
C PHE A 67 8.34 9.42 7.25
N LEU A 68 8.75 8.21 6.86
CA LEU A 68 7.91 7.00 6.90
C LEU A 68 8.30 6.04 8.02
N PHE A 69 8.96 6.54 9.07
CA PHE A 69 9.42 5.70 10.17
C PHE A 69 8.25 4.92 10.78
N GLY A 70 8.30 3.59 10.69
CA GLY A 70 7.27 2.69 11.24
C GLY A 70 5.95 2.68 10.47
N VAL A 71 5.85 3.39 9.34
CA VAL A 71 4.61 3.47 8.55
C VAL A 71 4.35 2.12 7.85
N PRO A 72 3.17 1.52 8.03
CA PRO A 72 2.77 0.31 7.32
C PRO A 72 2.45 0.60 5.84
N VAL A 73 3.16 -0.05 4.93
CA VAL A 73 3.04 0.15 3.49
C VAL A 73 2.78 -1.16 2.75
N ALA A 74 1.83 -1.16 1.82
CA ALA A 74 1.59 -2.25 0.89
C ALA A 74 2.24 -1.98 -0.49
N ILE A 75 2.69 -3.02 -1.19
CA ILE A 75 3.42 -2.87 -2.47
C ILE A 75 2.72 -3.66 -3.56
N LYS A 76 2.30 -3.01 -4.65
CA LYS A 76 1.74 -3.71 -5.82
C LYS A 76 2.66 -4.82 -6.32
N ASP A 77 2.09 -5.97 -6.66
CA ASP A 77 2.84 -7.19 -6.95
C ASP A 77 3.64 -7.18 -8.27
N ASN A 78 3.62 -6.09 -9.05
CA ASN A 78 4.52 -5.91 -10.19
C ASN A 78 5.81 -5.16 -9.85
N MET A 79 6.05 -4.83 -8.58
CA MET A 79 7.29 -4.22 -8.11
C MET A 79 8.11 -5.23 -7.32
N ASN A 80 9.39 -5.39 -7.68
CA ASN A 80 10.26 -6.31 -6.98
C ASN A 80 10.55 -5.83 -5.55
N VAL A 81 10.35 -6.74 -4.59
CA VAL A 81 10.86 -6.63 -3.22
C VAL A 81 11.84 -7.77 -3.04
N GLN A 82 13.11 -7.46 -2.75
CA GLN A 82 14.17 -8.46 -2.65
C GLN A 82 13.80 -9.57 -1.66
N ASN A 83 14.04 -10.81 -2.08
CA ASN A 83 13.73 -12.04 -1.34
C ASN A 83 12.23 -12.22 -1.03
N CYS A 84 11.37 -11.56 -1.79
CA CYS A 84 9.93 -11.82 -1.82
C CYS A 84 9.54 -12.30 -3.22
N GLU A 85 8.47 -13.07 -3.28
CA GLU A 85 7.85 -13.45 -4.53
C GLU A 85 7.24 -12.20 -5.22
N THR A 86 7.38 -12.13 -6.55
CA THR A 86 6.78 -11.08 -7.37
C THR A 86 6.16 -11.72 -8.60
N THR A 87 4.83 -11.77 -8.65
CA THR A 87 4.09 -12.53 -9.67
C THR A 87 3.44 -11.62 -10.72
N ALA A 88 3.37 -10.31 -10.46
CA ALA A 88 2.60 -9.36 -11.26
C ALA A 88 1.14 -9.79 -11.46
N GLY A 89 0.54 -10.46 -10.47
CA GLY A 89 -0.81 -11.03 -10.57
C GLY A 89 -0.93 -12.21 -11.53
N SER A 90 0.20 -12.80 -11.95
CA SER A 90 0.28 -13.90 -12.93
C SER A 90 0.84 -15.20 -12.33
N GLN A 91 0.13 -16.31 -12.50
CA GLN A 91 0.64 -17.65 -12.15
C GLN A 91 1.89 -18.02 -12.98
N ILE A 92 2.13 -17.38 -14.13
CA ILE A 92 3.34 -17.58 -14.95
C ILE A 92 4.61 -17.24 -14.16
N LEU A 93 4.53 -16.24 -13.29
CA LEU A 93 5.64 -15.79 -12.45
C LEU A 93 5.58 -16.38 -11.04
N LYS A 94 4.69 -17.35 -10.78
CA LYS A 94 4.68 -18.08 -9.51
C LYS A 94 6.03 -18.76 -9.29
N GLY A 95 6.60 -18.58 -8.11
CA GLY A 95 7.92 -19.03 -7.71
C GLY A 95 9.05 -18.05 -8.03
N TYR A 96 8.78 -16.93 -8.72
CA TYR A 96 9.81 -15.92 -8.99
C TYR A 96 10.17 -15.14 -7.72
N ILE A 97 11.31 -15.48 -7.13
CA ILE A 97 11.88 -14.76 -5.98
C ILE A 97 12.74 -13.61 -6.49
N SER A 98 12.35 -12.38 -6.16
CA SER A 98 13.03 -11.18 -6.64
C SER A 98 14.46 -11.06 -6.09
N PRO A 99 15.51 -10.96 -6.93
CA PRO A 99 16.89 -10.88 -6.45
C PRO A 99 17.31 -9.49 -5.95
N TYR A 100 16.51 -8.46 -6.24
CA TYR A 100 16.80 -7.06 -5.91
C TYR A 100 15.51 -6.28 -5.63
N ASN A 101 15.64 -5.12 -5.00
CA ASN A 101 14.53 -4.20 -4.76
C ASN A 101 14.32 -3.27 -5.96
N ALA A 102 13.08 -2.91 -6.25
CA ALA A 102 12.79 -1.72 -7.03
C ALA A 102 13.35 -0.47 -6.33
N THR A 103 13.67 0.58 -7.11
CA THR A 103 14.22 1.84 -6.54
C THR A 103 13.27 2.43 -5.50
N VAL A 104 11.96 2.40 -5.77
CA VAL A 104 10.93 2.91 -4.85
C VAL A 104 10.88 2.09 -3.56
N VAL A 105 11.03 0.76 -3.65
CA VAL A 105 11.08 -0.13 -2.47
C VAL A 105 12.35 0.13 -1.66
N LYS A 106 13.49 0.37 -2.32
CA LYS A 106 14.74 0.75 -1.65
C LYS A 106 14.55 2.05 -0.86
N LYS A 107 13.98 3.10 -1.49
CA LYS A 107 13.69 4.38 -0.84
C LYS A 107 12.72 4.25 0.34
N LEU A 108 11.67 3.45 0.22
CA LEU A 108 10.77 3.18 1.35
C LEU A 108 11.50 2.53 2.54
N LYS A 109 12.40 1.57 2.27
CA LYS A 109 13.19 0.91 3.31
C LYS A 109 14.19 1.87 3.97
N GLU A 110 14.81 2.76 3.20
CA GLU A 110 15.70 3.82 3.70
C GLU A 110 14.95 4.79 4.64
N GLU A 111 13.68 5.06 4.36
CA GLU A 111 12.79 5.87 5.21
C GLU A 111 12.18 5.10 6.40
N ASN A 112 12.65 3.87 6.67
CA ASN A 112 12.16 3.01 7.74
C ASN A 112 10.66 2.64 7.67
N ALA A 113 10.07 2.65 6.47
CA ALA A 113 8.73 2.10 6.26
C ALA A 113 8.71 0.58 6.51
N ILE A 114 7.57 0.06 6.93
CA ILE A 114 7.35 -1.37 7.17
C ILE A 114 6.47 -1.91 6.04
N ILE A 115 7.03 -2.78 5.21
CA ILE A 115 6.28 -3.43 4.13
C ILE A 115 5.45 -4.57 4.71
N ILE A 116 4.13 -4.50 4.59
CA ILE A 116 3.18 -5.49 5.10
C ILE A 116 3.04 -6.70 4.15
N GLY A 117 3.06 -6.44 2.84
CA GLY A 117 2.80 -7.49 1.85
C GLY A 117 2.78 -6.97 0.42
N LYS A 118 2.48 -7.90 -0.51
CA LYS A 118 2.30 -7.63 -1.93
C LYS A 118 0.80 -7.61 -2.27
N THR A 119 0.32 -6.48 -2.80
CA THR A 119 -1.10 -6.33 -3.15
C THR A 119 -1.42 -6.97 -4.48
N ASN A 120 -2.64 -7.50 -4.56
CA ASN A 120 -3.22 -8.06 -5.77
C ASN A 120 -3.41 -6.99 -6.85
N MET A 121 -3.50 -7.46 -8.10
CA MET A 121 -3.58 -6.62 -9.29
C MET A 121 -4.14 -7.41 -10.48
N ASP A 122 -4.67 -6.72 -11.49
CA ASP A 122 -4.88 -7.36 -12.80
C ASP A 122 -3.55 -7.89 -13.34
N GLU A 123 -3.59 -9.07 -13.96
CA GLU A 123 -2.41 -9.75 -14.49
C GLU A 123 -1.58 -8.84 -15.42
N PHE A 124 -0.28 -8.70 -15.13
CA PHE A 124 0.66 -7.82 -15.83
C PHE A 124 0.23 -6.34 -15.94
N ALA A 125 -0.63 -5.89 -15.02
CA ALA A 125 -1.22 -4.57 -14.96
C ALA A 125 -2.22 -4.27 -16.11
N MET A 126 -2.77 -5.30 -16.75
CA MET A 126 -3.70 -5.20 -17.87
C MET A 126 -5.13 -5.44 -17.42
N GLY A 127 -5.82 -4.37 -17.04
CA GLY A 127 -7.21 -4.39 -16.61
C GLY A 127 -7.58 -3.16 -15.80
N SER A 128 -8.88 -3.00 -15.57
CA SER A 128 -9.50 -1.86 -14.88
C SER A 128 -10.56 -2.32 -13.88
N SER A 129 -10.43 -3.53 -13.34
CA SER A 129 -11.36 -4.06 -12.33
C SER A 129 -10.72 -4.97 -11.28
N ASN A 130 -9.48 -5.43 -11.49
CA ASN A 130 -8.79 -6.42 -10.67
C ASN A 130 -9.41 -7.83 -10.70
N GLU A 131 -10.38 -8.09 -11.58
CA GLU A 131 -10.97 -9.41 -11.79
C GLU A 131 -10.05 -10.32 -12.62
N ASN A 132 -9.16 -9.75 -13.44
CA ASN A 132 -8.22 -10.52 -14.27
C ASN A 132 -6.95 -10.94 -13.52
N SER A 133 -6.94 -10.88 -12.19
CA SER A 133 -5.87 -11.51 -11.42
C SER A 133 -5.96 -13.02 -11.60
N SER A 134 -4.83 -13.65 -11.95
CA SER A 134 -4.76 -15.12 -12.07
C SER A 134 -4.75 -15.86 -10.72
N PHE A 135 -4.82 -15.12 -9.60
CA PHE A 135 -4.96 -15.69 -8.26
C PHE A 135 -6.41 -15.68 -7.80
N PHE A 136 -7.02 -14.49 -7.71
CA PHE A 136 -8.41 -14.28 -7.29
C PHE A 136 -8.82 -12.81 -7.52
N PRO A 137 -10.13 -12.53 -7.67
CA PRO A 137 -10.61 -11.15 -7.72
C PRO A 137 -10.44 -10.46 -6.35
N THR A 138 -10.12 -9.16 -6.39
CA THR A 138 -10.21 -8.27 -5.22
C THR A 138 -11.57 -7.58 -5.23
N HIS A 139 -12.15 -7.35 -4.05
CA HIS A 139 -13.46 -6.72 -3.87
C HIS A 139 -13.33 -5.31 -3.28
N ASN A 140 -14.28 -4.42 -3.61
CA ASN A 140 -14.28 -3.05 -3.11
C ASN A 140 -14.67 -2.99 -1.62
N PRO A 141 -13.88 -2.36 -0.73
CA PRO A 141 -14.23 -2.30 0.68
C PRO A 141 -15.47 -1.45 1.01
N VAL A 142 -15.95 -0.62 0.07
CA VAL A 142 -17.21 0.13 0.20
C VAL A 142 -18.42 -0.79 -0.01
N ASN A 143 -18.31 -1.75 -0.92
CA ASN A 143 -19.31 -2.79 -1.17
C ASN A 143 -18.63 -3.99 -1.83
N TYR A 144 -18.68 -5.17 -1.18
CA TYR A 144 -17.99 -6.37 -1.65
C TYR A 144 -18.52 -6.93 -2.98
N ASP A 145 -19.71 -6.53 -3.41
CA ASP A 145 -20.26 -6.91 -4.72
C ASP A 145 -19.68 -6.06 -5.87
N TYR A 146 -18.91 -5.01 -5.57
CA TYR A 146 -18.32 -4.11 -6.56
C TYR A 146 -16.82 -4.33 -6.73
N VAL A 147 -16.34 -3.94 -7.91
CA VAL A 147 -14.92 -3.95 -8.23
C VAL A 147 -14.19 -2.79 -7.53
N PRO A 148 -12.95 -3.00 -7.06
CA PRO A 148 -12.11 -1.95 -6.49
C PRO A 148 -11.48 -1.05 -7.57
N GLY A 149 -11.73 -1.35 -8.85
CA GLY A 149 -11.05 -0.77 -10.00
C GLY A 149 -9.72 -1.48 -10.31
N GLY A 150 -9.04 -1.10 -11.38
CA GLY A 150 -7.80 -1.76 -11.79
C GLY A 150 -6.76 -0.84 -12.44
N SER A 151 -5.52 -1.27 -12.63
CA SER A 151 -4.97 -2.56 -12.23
C SER A 151 -4.35 -2.55 -10.84
N SER A 152 -4.44 -1.46 -10.07
CA SER A 152 -3.95 -1.39 -8.69
C SER A 152 -5.07 -1.56 -7.65
N GLY A 153 -6.07 -2.39 -7.95
CA GLY A 153 -7.25 -2.60 -7.10
C GLY A 153 -6.91 -3.07 -5.70
N GLY A 154 -6.00 -4.05 -5.55
CA GLY A 154 -5.51 -4.49 -4.24
C GLY A 154 -4.82 -3.37 -3.44
N SER A 155 -4.06 -2.49 -4.10
CA SER A 155 -3.43 -1.34 -3.44
C SER A 155 -4.47 -0.34 -2.92
N ALA A 156 -5.52 -0.05 -3.69
CA ALA A 156 -6.57 0.86 -3.25
C ALA A 156 -7.44 0.24 -2.15
N ALA A 157 -7.81 -1.04 -2.31
CA ALA A 157 -8.61 -1.78 -1.35
C ALA A 157 -7.91 -1.86 0.02
N SER A 158 -6.63 -2.24 0.06
CA SER A 158 -5.87 -2.34 1.33
C SER A 158 -5.76 -1.03 2.11
N VAL A 159 -5.72 0.12 1.43
CA VAL A 159 -5.72 1.43 2.10
C VAL A 159 -7.12 1.77 2.60
N LYS A 160 -8.14 1.55 1.77
CA LYS A 160 -9.54 1.84 2.15
C LYS A 160 -10.04 0.99 3.31
N SER A 161 -9.57 -0.26 3.40
CA SER A 161 -9.90 -1.20 4.47
C SER A 161 -9.07 -1.03 5.75
N GLU A 162 -8.13 -0.07 5.76
CA GLU A 162 -7.18 0.15 6.86
C GLU A 162 -6.30 -1.08 7.15
N GLU A 163 -5.96 -1.85 6.11
CA GLU A 163 -5.02 -2.98 6.16
C GLU A 163 -3.58 -2.52 5.89
N ALA A 164 -3.42 -1.36 5.26
CA ALA A 164 -2.18 -0.59 5.21
C ALA A 164 -2.48 0.91 5.31
N LEU A 165 -1.55 1.71 5.83
CA LEU A 165 -1.74 3.17 5.86
C LEU A 165 -1.50 3.81 4.49
N ALA A 166 -0.57 3.23 3.72
CA ALA A 166 -0.27 3.67 2.37
C ALA A 166 0.03 2.46 1.48
N ALA A 167 -0.11 2.62 0.17
CA ALA A 167 0.25 1.60 -0.79
C ALA A 167 0.95 2.21 -2.01
N LEU A 168 1.84 1.44 -2.63
CA LEU A 168 2.32 1.73 -3.99
C LEU A 168 1.43 1.04 -5.02
N GLY A 169 1.15 1.74 -6.11
CA GLY A 169 0.50 1.22 -7.30
C GLY A 169 1.30 1.60 -8.56
N SER A 170 0.84 1.18 -9.73
CA SER A 170 1.41 1.55 -11.03
C SER A 170 0.32 2.10 -11.94
N ASP A 171 0.47 3.32 -12.46
CA ASP A 171 -0.48 3.94 -13.38
C ASP A 171 0.10 3.94 -14.80
N THR A 172 -0.60 3.34 -15.76
CA THR A 172 -0.23 3.39 -17.19
C THR A 172 -1.32 4.06 -18.02
N GLY A 173 -2.59 3.88 -17.67
CA GLY A 173 -3.73 4.49 -18.35
C GLY A 173 -4.86 4.92 -17.41
N GLY A 174 -4.57 5.11 -16.13
CA GLY A 174 -5.58 5.31 -15.07
C GLY A 174 -5.39 4.39 -13.87
N SER A 175 -4.44 3.45 -13.95
CA SER A 175 -4.39 2.27 -13.06
C SER A 175 -4.05 2.54 -11.59
N VAL A 176 -3.88 3.80 -11.18
CA VAL A 176 -3.88 4.23 -9.77
C VAL A 176 -5.06 5.16 -9.49
N ARG A 177 -5.31 6.13 -10.37
CA ARG A 177 -6.37 7.14 -10.18
C ARG A 177 -7.77 6.52 -10.19
N GLU A 178 -8.02 5.56 -11.07
CA GLU A 178 -9.32 4.88 -11.21
C GLU A 178 -9.64 4.00 -9.99
N PRO A 179 -8.76 3.07 -9.54
CA PRO A 179 -8.99 2.35 -8.28
C PRO A 179 -9.17 3.26 -7.06
N ALA A 180 -8.41 4.36 -7.01
CA ALA A 180 -8.53 5.33 -5.92
C ALA A 180 -9.91 6.00 -5.90
N ALA A 181 -10.42 6.40 -7.08
CA ALA A 181 -11.77 6.94 -7.22
C ALA A 181 -12.83 5.91 -6.81
N PHE A 182 -12.70 4.65 -7.25
CA PHE A 182 -13.66 3.58 -6.96
C PHE A 182 -13.70 3.22 -5.47
N CYS A 183 -12.55 3.21 -4.81
CA CYS A 183 -12.47 2.92 -3.37
C CYS A 183 -12.70 4.17 -2.49
N GLY A 184 -12.84 5.37 -3.09
CA GLY A 184 -13.01 6.62 -2.36
C GLY A 184 -11.79 6.96 -1.48
N ILE A 185 -10.60 6.88 -2.06
CA ILE A 185 -9.32 7.27 -1.46
C ILE A 185 -8.54 8.21 -2.39
N VAL A 186 -7.42 8.74 -1.91
CA VAL A 186 -6.52 9.56 -2.73
C VAL A 186 -5.55 8.67 -3.51
N GLY A 187 -5.41 8.91 -4.81
CA GLY A 187 -4.43 8.27 -5.68
C GLY A 187 -3.80 9.27 -6.64
N LEU A 188 -2.48 9.41 -6.58
CA LEU A 188 -1.73 10.35 -7.40
C LEU A 188 -0.88 9.64 -8.44
N LYS A 189 -0.93 10.18 -9.67
CA LYS A 189 0.02 9.88 -10.74
C LYS A 189 1.02 11.03 -10.90
N PRO A 190 2.31 10.88 -10.52
CA PRO A 190 3.28 11.94 -10.68
C PRO A 190 3.61 12.17 -12.16
N THR A 191 4.31 13.27 -12.42
CA THR A 191 4.89 13.58 -13.73
C THR A 191 5.79 12.45 -14.19
N TYR A 192 5.68 12.08 -15.47
CA TYR A 192 6.52 11.06 -16.07
C TYR A 192 8.02 11.38 -15.90
N GLY A 193 8.79 10.41 -15.43
CA GLY A 193 10.23 10.54 -15.17
C GLY A 193 10.60 11.00 -13.75
N LEU A 194 9.65 11.51 -12.96
CA LEU A 194 9.91 11.92 -11.58
C LEU A 194 10.29 10.74 -10.68
N VAL A 195 9.71 9.57 -10.96
CA VAL A 195 9.94 8.36 -10.18
C VAL A 195 10.61 7.30 -11.05
N SER A 196 11.72 6.77 -10.54
CA SER A 196 12.51 5.75 -11.20
C SER A 196 11.69 4.53 -11.56
N ARG A 197 11.90 3.99 -12.77
CA ARG A 197 11.17 2.83 -13.31
C ARG A 197 11.83 1.48 -13.09
N TYR A 198 12.98 1.48 -12.42
CA TYR A 198 13.80 0.29 -12.29
C TYR A 198 13.10 -0.78 -11.44
N SER A 199 13.01 -1.99 -12.00
CA SER A 199 12.37 -3.17 -11.40
C SER A 199 10.85 -3.17 -11.31
N LEU A 200 10.17 -2.46 -12.22
CA LEU A 200 8.75 -2.64 -12.47
C LEU A 200 8.55 -3.60 -13.63
N THR A 201 8.01 -4.79 -13.35
CA THR A 201 7.83 -5.89 -14.30
C THR A 201 6.80 -5.53 -15.36
N ASN A 202 7.18 -5.51 -16.64
CA ASN A 202 6.34 -4.97 -17.70
C ASN A 202 6.63 -5.55 -19.11
N LYS A 203 5.59 -5.93 -19.85
CA LYS A 203 5.65 -6.45 -21.24
C LYS A 203 5.49 -5.38 -22.36
N LEU A 204 5.22 -4.11 -22.04
CA LEU A 204 4.97 -3.04 -23.04
C LEU A 204 5.98 -1.89 -22.92
N LYS A 205 6.49 -1.43 -24.07
CA LYS A 205 7.64 -0.52 -24.25
C LYS A 205 7.44 0.95 -23.81
N ASN A 206 6.24 1.35 -23.38
CA ASN A 206 5.91 2.73 -23.01
C ASN A 206 5.26 2.75 -21.62
N LYS A 207 6.00 3.06 -20.54
CA LYS A 207 5.45 2.94 -19.18
C LYS A 207 5.95 3.95 -18.17
N GLU A 208 5.04 4.39 -17.32
CA GLU A 208 5.24 5.35 -16.23
C GLU A 208 5.45 4.60 -14.89
N ILE A 209 6.10 5.25 -13.90
CA ILE A 209 6.01 4.84 -12.50
C ILE A 209 5.38 5.96 -11.68
N THR A 210 4.47 5.53 -10.82
CA THR A 210 3.94 6.21 -9.65
C THR A 210 4.76 5.87 -8.41
N ALA A 211 5.32 6.89 -7.75
CA ALA A 211 5.52 6.89 -6.31
C ALA A 211 5.38 8.30 -5.74
N ARG A 212 4.65 8.35 -4.62
CA ARG A 212 4.24 9.49 -3.78
C ARG A 212 3.34 10.52 -4.48
N GLU A 213 2.15 10.81 -3.96
CA GLU A 213 1.75 10.96 -2.55
C GLU A 213 0.33 10.41 -2.28
N VAL A 214 0.20 9.59 -1.23
CA VAL A 214 -0.89 9.80 -0.25
C VAL A 214 -0.21 10.62 0.84
N ILE A 215 -0.17 11.94 0.68
CA ILE A 215 0.18 12.86 1.76
C ILE A 215 -1.14 13.31 2.38
N GLU A 216 -1.24 12.97 3.67
CA GLU A 216 -2.05 13.60 4.70
C GLU A 216 -3.56 13.72 4.47
N SER A 217 -4.31 12.88 5.20
CA SER A 217 -5.32 13.27 6.22
C SER A 217 -6.45 14.26 5.92
N TYR A 218 -6.52 14.89 4.75
CA TYR A 218 -7.54 15.89 4.48
C TYR A 218 -8.91 15.28 4.25
N ALA A 219 -9.02 14.05 3.72
CA ALA A 219 -10.33 13.46 3.45
C ALA A 219 -11.13 13.13 4.74
N LYS A 220 -10.47 12.76 5.85
CA LYS A 220 -11.15 12.52 7.14
C LYS A 220 -11.36 13.83 7.92
N ASN A 221 -10.40 14.76 7.89
CA ASN A 221 -10.50 16.05 8.59
C ASN A 221 -11.42 17.08 7.93
N ILE A 222 -11.66 17.04 6.61
CA ILE A 222 -12.68 17.90 5.98
C ILE A 222 -14.07 17.51 6.51
N TYR A 223 -14.36 16.21 6.63
CA TYR A 223 -15.66 15.74 7.12
C TYR A 223 -15.88 16.02 8.62
N GLU A 224 -14.82 15.97 9.44
CA GLU A 224 -14.91 16.36 10.87
C GLU A 224 -14.87 17.88 11.10
N LYS A 225 -14.17 18.66 10.27
CA LYS A 225 -14.25 20.13 10.30
C LYS A 225 -15.63 20.64 9.87
N GLU A 226 -16.29 20.00 8.89
CA GLU A 226 -17.64 20.39 8.48
C GLU A 226 -18.71 20.10 9.54
N LYS A 227 -18.52 19.12 10.42
CA LYS A 227 -19.40 18.90 11.58
C LYS A 227 -19.26 19.96 12.68
N ASN A 228 -18.13 20.67 12.72
CA ASN A 228 -17.86 21.75 13.68
C ASN A 228 -18.05 23.16 13.09
N ILE A 229 -18.52 23.28 11.84
CA ILE A 229 -19.02 24.54 11.28
C ILE A 229 -20.55 24.49 11.31
N LYS A 230 -21.09 24.53 12.53
CA LYS A 230 -22.44 25.01 12.82
C LYS A 230 -22.32 26.08 13.90
N ALA A 231 -22.20 27.31 13.45
CA ALA A 231 -22.75 28.52 14.06
C ALA A 231 -23.05 29.48 12.90
#